data_AF-A0A923S3H5-F1
#
_entry.id   AF-A0A923S3H5-F1
#
_cell.length_a   1.000
_cell.length_b   1.000
_cell.length_c   1.000
_cell.angle_alpha   90.00
_cell.angle_beta   90.00
_cell.angle_gamma   90.00
#
_symmetry.space_group_name_H-M   'P 1'
#
loop_
_entity.id
_entity.type
_entity.pdbx_description
1 polymer ?
#
loop_
_entity_poly.entity_id
_entity_poly.type
_entity_poly.pdbx_seq_one_letter_code
_entity_poly.pdbx_strand_id
1 'polypeptide(L)'
;MRKRPFLLHTRLLFWADGMTIAPWLVLVHPRARGDRGLIAHESVHCEQMRRTGTVKFWLLYLLSRRFRLACEVEAYRESLRHHEGGLRYFARHLAEGYFLGITADEAERLLINGV
;
A
#
# COMPACT_ATOMS: atom_id res chain seq x y z
N MET A 1 6.13 -15.42 -12.23
CA MET A 1 5.25 -15.68 -11.07
C MET A 1 5.50 -14.61 -10.00
N ARG A 2 4.47 -13.85 -9.58
CA ARG A 2 4.55 -13.02 -8.35
C ARG A 2 4.80 -13.97 -7.18
N LYS A 3 5.94 -13.85 -6.48
CA LYS A 3 6.17 -14.63 -5.25
C LYS A 3 5.26 -14.08 -4.16
N ARG A 4 4.42 -14.96 -3.57
CA ARG A 4 3.57 -14.58 -2.44
C ARG A 4 4.47 -14.23 -1.24
N PRO A 5 4.25 -13.08 -0.58
CA PRO A 5 5.01 -12.75 0.62
C PRO A 5 4.63 -13.68 1.77
N PHE A 6 5.56 -13.85 2.70
CA PHE A 6 5.30 -14.43 4.01
C PHE A 6 4.54 -13.40 4.85
N LEU A 7 3.40 -13.82 5.41
CA LEU A 7 2.55 -12.99 6.25
C LEU A 7 2.80 -13.34 7.72
N LEU A 8 3.40 -12.41 8.46
CA LEU A 8 3.58 -12.53 9.91
C LEU A 8 2.50 -11.73 10.63
N HIS A 9 1.67 -12.42 11.41
CA HIS A 9 0.63 -11.77 12.18
C HIS A 9 1.20 -11.26 13.51
N THR A 10 1.03 -9.98 13.80
CA THR A 10 1.56 -9.39 15.04
C THR A 10 0.69 -8.25 15.56
N ARG A 11 0.52 -8.18 16.88
CA ARG A 11 -0.19 -7.08 17.55
C ARG A 11 0.69 -5.83 17.74
N LEU A 12 1.97 -5.90 17.35
CA LEU A 12 2.90 -4.78 17.41
C LEU A 12 2.56 -3.67 16.41
N LEU A 13 1.79 -3.98 15.35
CA LEU A 13 1.18 -3.00 14.47
C LEU A 13 -0.08 -2.40 15.13
N PHE A 14 0.06 -1.76 16.29
CA PHE A 14 -1.10 -1.14 16.97
C PHE A 14 -1.62 0.11 16.25
N TRP A 15 -0.84 0.68 15.32
CA TRP A 15 -1.12 1.91 14.58
C TRP A 15 -1.43 1.68 13.09
N ALA A 16 -1.31 0.45 12.59
CA ALA A 16 -1.55 0.10 11.19
C ALA A 16 -2.18 -1.29 11.05
N ASP A 17 -2.87 -1.55 9.95
CA ASP A 17 -3.43 -2.88 9.65
C ASP A 17 -2.44 -3.81 8.97
N GLY A 18 -1.53 -3.27 8.17
CA GLY A 18 -0.49 -3.98 7.46
C GLY A 18 0.75 -3.11 7.32
N MET A 19 1.91 -3.76 7.16
CA MET A 19 3.14 -3.08 6.77
C MET A 19 4.10 -4.05 6.08
N THR A 20 4.49 -3.71 4.86
CA THR A 20 5.57 -4.39 4.15
C THR A 20 6.92 -3.97 4.70
N ILE A 21 7.71 -4.94 5.18
CA ILE A 21 9.05 -4.69 5.74
C ILE A 21 10.14 -4.99 4.72
N ALA A 22 9.95 -6.06 3.98
CA ALA A 22 10.92 -6.60 3.04
C ALA A 22 10.18 -7.17 1.81
N PRO A 23 10.89 -7.43 0.70
CA PRO A 23 10.29 -7.96 -0.51
C PRO A 23 9.60 -9.32 -0.36
N TRP A 24 9.72 -10.00 0.78
CA TRP A 24 9.10 -11.28 1.07
C TRP A 24 8.37 -11.30 2.42
N LEU A 25 8.28 -10.17 3.13
CA LEU A 25 7.74 -10.11 4.49
C LEU A 25 6.75 -8.95 4.61
N VAL A 26 5.51 -9.31 4.96
CA VAL A 26 4.46 -8.39 5.35
C VAL A 26 4.06 -8.71 6.78
N LEU A 27 4.02 -7.67 7.61
CA LEU A 27 3.42 -7.73 8.93
C LEU A 27 1.94 -7.39 8.81
N VAL A 28 1.06 -8.16 9.45
CA VAL A 28 -0.39 -7.94 9.42
C VAL A 28 -0.93 -7.94 10.84
N HIS A 29 -1.73 -6.93 11.20
CA HIS A 29 -2.42 -6.95 12.48
C HIS A 29 -3.50 -8.05 12.48
N PRO A 30 -3.67 -8.85 13.55
CA PRO A 30 -4.63 -9.96 13.57
C PRO A 30 -6.07 -9.57 13.18
N ARG A 31 -6.48 -8.32 13.43
CA ARG A 31 -7.80 -7.78 13.05
C ARG A 31 -8.04 -7.74 11.54
N ALA A 32 -6.97 -7.67 10.74
CA ALA A 32 -7.02 -7.57 9.28
C ALA A 32 -6.55 -8.85 8.58
N ARG A 33 -6.41 -9.97 9.30
CA ARG A 33 -5.93 -11.26 8.77
C ARG A 33 -6.71 -11.77 7.54
N GLY A 34 -8.00 -11.45 7.45
CA GLY A 34 -8.88 -11.85 6.35
C GLY A 34 -9.03 -10.81 5.24
N ASP A 35 -8.42 -9.62 5.38
CA ASP A 35 -8.60 -8.55 4.41
C ASP A 35 -7.76 -8.80 3.15
N ARG A 36 -8.40 -9.33 2.12
CA ARG A 36 -7.77 -9.64 0.84
C ARG A 36 -7.26 -8.38 0.13
N GLY A 37 -7.95 -7.24 0.29
CA GLY A 37 -7.55 -5.98 -0.31
C GLY A 37 -6.31 -5.38 0.33
N LEU A 38 -6.20 -5.49 1.66
CA LEU A 38 -4.99 -5.13 2.39
C LEU A 38 -3.81 -6.04 2.03
N ILE A 39 -4.01 -7.37 2.02
CA ILE A 39 -2.93 -8.30 1.66
C ILE A 39 -2.45 -8.06 0.22
N ALA A 40 -3.36 -7.71 -0.70
CA ALA A 40 -3.03 -7.34 -2.06
C ALA A 40 -2.25 -6.02 -2.13
N HIS A 41 -2.65 -5.02 -1.35
CA HIS A 41 -1.94 -3.74 -1.19
C HIS A 41 -0.47 -3.97 -0.81
N GLU A 42 -0.25 -4.69 0.30
CA GLU A 42 1.09 -4.96 0.81
C GLU A 42 1.92 -5.82 -0.16
N SER A 43 1.27 -6.75 -0.87
CA SER A 43 1.94 -7.56 -1.89
C SER A 43 2.47 -6.72 -3.05
N VAL A 44 1.82 -5.59 -3.38
CA VAL A 44 2.33 -4.63 -4.36
C VAL A 44 3.62 -3.99 -3.83
N HIS A 45 3.67 -3.50 -2.58
CA HIS A 45 4.91 -2.97 -2.00
C HIS A 45 6.05 -3.99 -2.00
N CYS A 46 5.78 -5.27 -1.71
CA CYS A 46 6.80 -6.31 -1.85
C CYS A 46 7.38 -6.35 -3.26
N GLU A 47 6.54 -6.29 -4.30
CA GLU A 47 7.00 -6.27 -5.69
C GLU A 47 7.74 -4.97 -6.04
N GLN A 48 7.28 -3.84 -5.52
CA GLN A 48 7.96 -2.55 -5.67
C GLN A 48 9.36 -2.58 -5.05
N MET A 49 9.54 -3.26 -3.91
CA MET A 49 10.85 -3.49 -3.32
C MET A 49 11.70 -4.44 -4.16
N ARG A 50 11.12 -5.49 -4.78
CA ARG A 50 11.86 -6.40 -5.67
C ARG A 50 12.39 -5.67 -6.91
N ARG A 51 11.57 -4.85 -7.56
CA ARG A 51 11.95 -4.10 -8.77
C ARG A 51 12.93 -2.95 -8.48
N THR A 52 12.83 -2.32 -7.31
CA THR A 52 13.62 -1.12 -6.97
C THR A 52 14.88 -1.44 -6.16
N GLY A 53 14.89 -2.57 -5.45
CA GLY A 53 15.83 -2.89 -4.39
C GLY A 53 15.36 -2.31 -3.04
N THR A 54 15.39 -3.12 -1.97
CA THR A 54 14.80 -2.79 -0.66
C THR A 54 15.29 -1.48 -0.07
N VAL A 55 16.61 -1.27 -0.03
CA VAL A 55 17.21 -0.05 0.57
C VAL A 55 16.82 1.18 -0.25
N LYS A 56 16.93 1.10 -1.57
CA LYS A 56 16.56 2.19 -2.47
C LYS A 56 15.06 2.51 -2.38
N PHE A 57 14.21 1.49 -2.31
CA PHE A 57 12.78 1.65 -2.12
C PHE A 57 12.48 2.46 -0.85
N TRP A 58 13.01 2.05 0.31
CA TRP A 58 12.78 2.75 1.57
C TRP A 58 13.26 4.20 1.53
N LEU A 59 14.47 4.46 0.99
CA LEU A 59 14.98 5.82 0.85
C LEU A 59 14.06 6.69 -0.02
N LEU A 60 13.65 6.19 -1.18
CA LEU A 60 12.76 6.94 -2.07
C LEU A 60 11.37 7.13 -1.46
N TYR A 61 10.82 6.11 -0.81
CA TYR A 61 9.50 6.17 -0.17
C TYR A 61 9.47 7.18 0.98
N LEU A 62 10.53 7.26 1.78
CA LEU A 62 10.61 8.21 2.90
C LEU A 62 10.90 9.64 2.45
N LEU A 63 11.71 9.83 1.40
CA LEU A 63 12.21 11.16 1.01
C LEU A 63 11.46 11.80 -0.16
N SER A 64 10.81 11.02 -1.03
CA SER A 64 10.15 11.51 -2.24
C SER A 64 8.63 11.31 -2.18
N ARG A 65 7.89 12.40 -1.99
CA ARG A 65 6.42 12.40 -2.04
C ARG A 65 5.89 11.85 -3.37
N ARG A 66 6.54 12.19 -4.49
CA ARG A 66 6.16 11.70 -5.82
C ARG A 66 6.32 10.18 -5.93
N PHE A 67 7.43 9.64 -5.42
CA PHE A 67 7.64 8.19 -5.42
C PHE A 67 6.63 7.49 -4.52
N ARG A 68 6.42 8.00 -3.30
CA ARG A 68 5.40 7.50 -2.38
C ARG A 68 4.01 7.49 -3.01
N LEU A 69 3.60 8.60 -3.62
CA LEU A 69 2.32 8.72 -4.31
C LEU A 69 2.15 7.64 -5.39
N ALA A 70 3.14 7.49 -6.27
CA ALA A 70 3.13 6.45 -7.30
C ALA A 70 3.00 5.04 -6.70
N CYS A 71 3.72 4.78 -5.60
CA CYS A 71 3.67 3.50 -4.93
C CYS A 71 2.29 3.19 -4.31
N GLU A 72 1.70 4.16 -3.61
CA GLU A 72 0.41 4.01 -2.94
C GLU A 72 -0.76 3.93 -3.94
N VAL A 73 -0.73 4.72 -5.01
CA VAL A 73 -1.75 4.65 -6.07
C VAL A 73 -1.74 3.27 -6.72
N GLU A 74 -0.56 2.72 -7.03
CA GLU A 74 -0.45 1.35 -7.56
C GLU A 74 -1.02 0.31 -6.58
N ALA A 75 -0.72 0.44 -5.29
CA ALA A 75 -1.15 -0.49 -4.26
C ALA A 75 -2.67 -0.43 -4.01
N TYR A 76 -3.25 0.77 -3.86
CA TYR A 76 -4.71 0.94 -3.68
C TYR A 76 -5.51 0.57 -4.92
N ARG A 77 -4.96 0.74 -6.13
CA ARG A 77 -5.60 0.23 -7.35
C ARG A 77 -5.70 -1.29 -7.35
N GLU A 78 -4.74 -2.00 -6.76
CA GLU A 78 -4.86 -3.44 -6.56
C GLU A 78 -5.89 -3.75 -5.46
N SER A 79 -5.94 -3.00 -4.36
CA SER A 79 -6.99 -3.15 -3.33
C SER A 79 -8.40 -3.00 -3.88
N LEU A 80 -8.62 -2.07 -4.81
CA LEU A 80 -9.90 -1.82 -5.47
C LEU A 80 -10.43 -3.03 -6.23
N ARG A 81 -9.57 -3.91 -6.73
CA ARG A 81 -9.98 -5.15 -7.40
C ARG A 81 -10.58 -6.18 -6.44
N HIS A 82 -10.41 -5.98 -5.14
CA HIS A 82 -10.91 -6.85 -4.09
C HIS A 82 -12.10 -6.25 -3.32
N HIS A 83 -12.39 -4.96 -3.51
CA HIS A 83 -13.43 -4.22 -2.79
C HIS A 83 -14.22 -3.33 -3.75
N GLU A 84 -15.30 -3.89 -4.32
CA GLU A 84 -16.22 -3.14 -5.17
C GLU A 84 -16.85 -1.98 -4.36
N GLY A 85 -16.78 -0.76 -4.89
CA GLY A 85 -17.28 0.45 -4.20
C GLY A 85 -16.30 1.07 -3.19
N GLY A 86 -15.09 0.53 -3.01
CA GLY A 86 -14.08 1.04 -2.08
C GLY A 86 -13.39 2.36 -2.49
N LEU A 87 -13.73 2.95 -3.65
CA LEU A 87 -13.03 4.09 -4.24
C LEU A 87 -12.89 5.28 -3.30
N ARG A 88 -14.02 5.78 -2.77
CA ARG A 88 -14.01 6.93 -1.86
C ARG A 88 -13.26 6.64 -0.57
N TYR A 89 -13.38 5.41 -0.05
CA TYR A 89 -12.68 4.98 1.16
C TYR A 89 -11.16 5.01 0.96
N PHE A 90 -10.65 4.41 -0.12
CA PHE A 90 -9.22 4.40 -0.41
C PHE A 90 -8.68 5.77 -0.81
N ALA A 91 -9.46 6.58 -1.55
CA ALA A 91 -9.08 7.95 -1.90
C ALA A 91 -8.85 8.80 -0.65
N ARG A 92 -9.72 8.68 0.35
CA ARG A 92 -9.55 9.36 1.65
C ARG A 92 -8.32 8.87 2.40
N HIS A 93 -8.10 7.55 2.47
CA HIS A 93 -6.90 7.00 3.12
C HIS A 93 -5.61 7.45 2.44
N LEU A 94 -5.60 7.51 1.11
CA LEU A 94 -4.47 7.98 0.34
C LEU A 94 -4.16 9.46 0.62
N ALA A 95 -5.19 10.31 0.67
CA ALA A 95 -5.04 11.74 0.94
C ALA A 95 -4.52 12.03 2.37
N GLU A 96 -5.04 11.31 3.37
CA GLU A 96 -4.78 11.59 4.79
C GLU A 96 -3.59 10.80 5.37
N GLY A 97 -3.34 9.57 4.90
CA GLY A 97 -2.46 8.61 5.58
C GLY A 97 -0.96 8.73 5.26
N TYR A 98 -0.59 9.40 4.16
CA TYR A 98 0.75 9.27 3.57
C TYR A 98 1.51 10.58 3.41
N PHE A 99 1.00 11.69 3.98
CA PHE A 99 1.60 13.04 3.88
C PHE A 99 1.89 13.47 2.43
N LEU A 100 0.97 13.14 1.52
CA LEU A 100 1.15 13.39 0.09
C LEU A 100 0.78 14.82 -0.32
N GLY A 101 -0.02 15.51 0.51
CA GLY A 101 -0.46 16.88 0.25
C GLY A 101 -1.45 16.98 -0.91
N ILE A 102 -2.25 15.93 -1.13
CA ILE A 102 -3.32 15.89 -2.13
C ILE A 102 -4.68 15.81 -1.44
N THR A 103 -5.71 16.26 -2.13
CA THR A 103 -7.11 16.15 -1.70
C THR A 103 -7.69 14.76 -2.00
N ALA A 104 -8.81 14.42 -1.37
CA ALA A 104 -9.53 13.17 -1.66
C ALA A 104 -10.03 13.11 -3.12
N ASP A 105 -10.44 14.25 -3.71
CA ASP A 105 -10.87 14.31 -5.11
C ASP A 105 -9.71 14.08 -6.08
N GLU A 106 -8.53 14.64 -5.79
CA GLU A 106 -7.30 14.36 -6.55
C GLU A 106 -6.90 12.88 -6.41
N ALA A 107 -6.96 12.34 -5.19
CA ALA A 107 -6.71 10.92 -4.94
C ALA A 107 -7.67 10.03 -5.74
N GLU A 108 -8.96 10.34 -5.79
CA GLU A 108 -9.94 9.59 -6.58
C GLU A 108 -9.58 9.60 -8.07
N ARG A 109 -9.22 10.76 -8.63
CA ARG A 109 -8.77 10.87 -10.03
C ARG A 109 -7.52 10.03 -10.30
N LEU A 110 -6.56 10.01 -9.38
CA LEU A 110 -5.34 9.19 -9.51
C LEU A 110 -5.65 7.69 -9.41
N LEU A 111 -6.58 7.30 -8.55
CA LEU A 111 -7.01 5.90 -8.44
C LEU A 111 -7.76 5.42 -9.69
N ILE A 112 -8.39 6.31 -10.45
CA ILE A 112 -9.03 5.98 -11.74
C ILE A 112 -8.00 6.00 -12.88
N ASN A 113 -7.22 7.08 -13.01
CA ASN A 113 -6.40 7.35 -14.20
C ASN A 113 -4.95 6.84 -14.10
N GLY A 114 -4.43 6.58 -12.90
CA GLY A 114 -3.01 6.31 -12.64
C GLY A 114 -2.20 7.58 -12.31
N VAL A 115 -0.89 7.39 -12.10
CA VAL A 115 0.10 8.45 -11.81
C VAL A 115 0.93 8.77 -13.04
#